data_AF-A0A2M8NIQ6-F1
#
_entry.id   AF-A0A2M8NIQ6-F1
#
_cell.length_a   1.000
_cell.length_b   1.000
_cell.length_c   1.000
_cell.angle_alpha   90.00
_cell.angle_beta   90.00
_cell.angle_gamma   90.00
#
_symmetry.space_group_name_H-M   'P 1'
#
loop_
_entity.id
_entity.type
_entity.pdbx_description
1 polymer ?
#
loop_
_entity_poly.entity_id
_entity_poly.type
_entity_poly.pdbx_seq_one_letter_code
_entity_poly.pdbx_strand_id
1 'polypeptide(L)'
;MLVIGLLYPMRRLERWLHQHLFKVGWLFTKNLRRTTILYYCLFLPGVVLYEFVYWLVAGLLNVRAEATFAWPETQESAELKLNFVKLGKNVGEVKLAVISLSPLLVGIIVITLIANNILNVPEFLEIFQPDPL
;
A
#
# COMPACT_ATOMS: atom_id res chain seq x y z
N MET A 1 -3.82 -27.86 -10.79
CA MET A 1 -5.09 -27.33 -11.35
C MET A 1 -5.91 -26.52 -10.33
N LEU A 2 -5.96 -26.90 -9.05
CA LEU A 2 -6.66 -26.14 -7.99
C LEU A 2 -6.16 -24.70 -7.79
N VAL A 3 -4.85 -24.47 -7.86
CA VAL A 3 -4.24 -23.13 -7.66
C VAL A 3 -4.66 -22.13 -8.74
N ILE A 4 -4.79 -22.59 -10.00
CA ILE A 4 -5.25 -21.77 -11.13
C ILE A 4 -6.74 -21.42 -10.96
N GLY A 5 -7.54 -22.36 -10.43
CA GLY A 5 -8.95 -22.15 -10.11
C GLY A 5 -9.18 -21.14 -8.98
N LEU A 6 -8.26 -21.02 -8.00
CA LEU A 6 -8.35 -20.05 -6.91
C LEU A 6 -7.82 -18.66 -7.28
N LEU A 7 -6.77 -18.61 -8.12
CA LEU A 7 -6.17 -17.35 -8.58
C LEU A 7 -7.10 -16.58 -9.54
N TYR A 8 -7.95 -17.27 -10.28
CA TYR A 8 -8.87 -16.67 -11.24
C TYR A 8 -9.94 -15.75 -10.60
N PRO A 9 -10.73 -16.19 -9.59
CA PRO A 9 -11.70 -15.32 -8.93
C PRO A 9 -11.02 -14.19 -8.15
N MET A 10 -9.86 -14.44 -7.57
CA MET A 10 -9.09 -13.43 -6.82
C MET A 10 -8.64 -12.28 -7.72
N ARG A 11 -8.07 -12.57 -8.89
CA ARG A 11 -7.75 -11.54 -9.91
C ARG A 11 -8.97 -10.80 -10.43
N ARG A 12 -10.12 -11.47 -10.49
CA ARG A 12 -11.37 -10.87 -10.96
C ARG A 12 -11.96 -9.90 -9.92
N LEU A 13 -11.86 -10.26 -8.65
CA LEU A 13 -12.25 -9.41 -7.53
C LEU A 13 -11.33 -8.19 -7.41
N GLU A 14 -10.02 -8.38 -7.58
CA GLU A 14 -9.03 -7.31 -7.62
C GLU A 14 -9.35 -6.28 -8.71
N ARG A 15 -9.64 -6.74 -9.94
CA ARG A 15 -10.08 -5.86 -11.04
C ARG A 15 -11.40 -5.17 -10.77
N TRP A 16 -12.36 -5.87 -10.15
CA TRP A 16 -13.67 -5.31 -9.83
C TRP A 16 -13.56 -4.21 -8.77
N LEU A 17 -12.73 -4.43 -7.75
CA LEU A 17 -12.49 -3.46 -6.68
C LEU A 17 -11.83 -2.19 -7.21
N HIS A 18 -10.80 -2.32 -8.06
CA HIS A 18 -10.11 -1.18 -8.69
C HIS A 18 -11.06 -0.36 -9.57
N GLN A 19 -11.93 -1.01 -10.33
CA GLN A 19 -12.93 -0.32 -11.16
C GLN A 19 -13.98 0.41 -10.32
N HIS A 20 -14.39 -0.16 -9.17
CA HIS A 20 -15.38 0.46 -8.31
C HIS A 20 -14.81 1.66 -7.55
N LEU A 21 -13.59 1.53 -7.02
CA LEU A 21 -12.87 2.63 -6.38
C LEU A 21 -12.63 3.80 -7.35
N PHE A 22 -12.31 3.51 -8.61
CA PHE A 22 -12.14 4.52 -9.65
C PHE A 22 -13.46 5.25 -9.95
N LYS A 23 -14.59 4.53 -10.03
CA LYS A 23 -15.91 5.13 -10.25
C LYS A 23 -16.37 5.98 -9.08
N VAL A 24 -16.12 5.55 -7.84
CA VAL A 24 -16.49 6.32 -6.63
C VAL A 24 -15.62 7.57 -6.50
N GLY A 25 -14.31 7.48 -6.77
CA GLY A 25 -13.41 8.63 -6.80
C GLY A 25 -13.73 9.64 -7.90
N TRP A 26 -14.19 9.15 -9.05
CA TRP A 26 -14.69 9.98 -10.16
C TRP A 26 -15.96 10.75 -9.78
N LEU A 27 -16.93 10.07 -9.13
CA LEU A 27 -18.22 10.66 -8.77
C LEU A 27 -18.09 11.77 -7.72
N PHE A 28 -17.08 11.68 -6.84
CA PHE A 28 -16.89 12.66 -5.76
C PHE A 28 -16.28 13.99 -6.22
N THR A 29 -15.52 14.04 -7.33
CA THR A 29 -14.67 15.21 -7.61
C THR A 29 -15.07 16.01 -8.84
N LYS A 30 -15.77 15.41 -9.82
CA LYS A 30 -16.11 16.05 -11.12
C LYS A 30 -14.92 16.71 -11.88
N ASN A 31 -13.67 16.46 -11.47
CA ASN A 31 -12.45 16.95 -12.10
C ASN A 31 -11.27 16.02 -11.77
N LEU A 32 -10.88 15.17 -12.72
CA LEU A 32 -9.86 14.11 -12.59
C LEU A 32 -8.52 14.62 -12.02
N ARG A 33 -8.10 15.85 -12.37
CA ARG A 33 -6.77 16.37 -11.99
C ARG A 33 -6.65 16.68 -10.50
N ARG A 34 -7.73 17.13 -9.84
CA ARG A 34 -7.71 17.46 -8.39
C ARG A 34 -7.79 16.22 -7.52
N THR A 35 -8.55 15.20 -7.95
CA THR A 35 -8.60 13.90 -7.27
C THR A 35 -7.23 13.23 -7.27
N THR A 36 -6.55 13.23 -8.42
CA THR A 36 -5.22 12.62 -8.53
C THR A 36 -4.21 13.32 -7.64
N ILE A 37 -4.22 14.65 -7.55
CA ILE A 37 -3.31 15.39 -6.66
C ILE A 37 -3.60 15.09 -5.19
N LEU A 38 -4.86 15.07 -4.76
CA LEU A 38 -5.23 14.76 -3.38
C LEU A 38 -4.89 13.31 -3.01
N TYR A 39 -5.17 12.38 -3.93
CA TYR A 39 -4.84 10.97 -3.78
C TYR A 39 -3.33 10.77 -3.71
N TYR A 40 -2.56 11.36 -4.61
CA TYR A 40 -1.10 11.33 -4.50
C TYR A 40 -0.64 11.98 -3.19
N CYS A 41 -1.11 13.17 -2.82
CA CYS A 41 -0.65 13.82 -1.58
C CYS A 41 -0.92 12.98 -0.31
N LEU A 42 -2.08 12.31 -0.25
CA LEU A 42 -2.47 11.47 0.89
C LEU A 42 -1.72 10.13 0.91
N PHE A 43 -1.54 9.49 -0.24
CA PHE A 43 -0.91 8.17 -0.33
C PHE A 43 0.62 8.23 -0.46
N LEU A 44 1.19 9.31 -0.98
CA LEU A 44 2.64 9.49 -1.17
C LEU A 44 3.45 9.29 0.11
N PRO A 45 3.09 9.82 1.31
CA PRO A 45 3.87 9.52 2.52
C PRO A 45 3.91 8.03 2.85
N GLY A 46 2.79 7.31 2.68
CA GLY A 46 2.73 5.85 2.88
C GLY A 46 3.52 5.08 1.83
N VAL A 47 3.52 5.57 0.60
CA VAL A 47 4.26 5.00 -0.53
C VAL A 47 5.76 5.16 -0.37
N VAL A 48 6.21 6.33 0.08
CA VAL A 48 7.63 6.58 0.40
C VAL A 48 8.08 5.66 1.53
N LEU A 49 7.26 5.52 2.57
CA LEU A 49 7.55 4.59 3.67
C LEU A 49 7.64 3.14 3.16
N TYR A 50 6.69 2.72 2.31
CA TYR A 50 6.69 1.37 1.73
C TYR A 50 7.99 1.09 0.98
N GLU A 51 8.38 1.98 0.07
CA GLU A 51 9.55 1.80 -0.78
C GLU A 51 10.85 1.84 0.04
N PHE A 52 10.90 2.73 1.03
CA PHE A 52 12.03 2.84 1.95
C PHE A 52 12.25 1.55 2.74
N VAL A 53 11.19 1.00 3.34
CA VAL A 53 11.26 -0.27 4.09
C VAL A 53 11.65 -1.42 3.16
N TYR A 54 11.06 -1.48 1.98
CA TYR A 54 11.34 -2.52 0.99
C TYR A 54 12.82 -2.49 0.57
N TRP A 55 13.35 -1.31 0.25
CA TRP A 55 14.76 -1.11 -0.09
C TRP A 55 15.70 -1.43 1.08
N LEU A 56 15.37 -0.97 2.29
CA LEU A 56 16.18 -1.17 3.48
C LEU A 56 16.30 -2.66 3.82
N VAL A 57 15.18 -3.39 3.79
CA VAL A 57 15.17 -4.84 4.08
C VAL A 57 15.87 -5.64 2.99
N ALA A 58 15.72 -5.24 1.73
CA ALA A 58 16.49 -5.84 0.64
C ALA A 58 18.00 -5.63 0.85
N GLY A 59 18.43 -4.43 1.24
CA GLY A 59 19.82 -4.12 1.59
C GLY A 59 20.32 -4.96 2.77
N LEU A 60 19.54 -5.08 3.85
CA LEU A 60 19.89 -5.90 5.02
C LEU A 60 20.05 -7.38 4.68
N LEU A 61 19.26 -7.90 3.73
CA LEU A 61 19.34 -9.29 3.27
C LEU A 61 20.40 -9.51 2.18
N ASN A 62 21.23 -8.49 1.93
CA ASN A 62 22.26 -8.43 0.89
C ASN A 62 21.70 -8.75 -0.50
N VAL A 63 20.47 -8.30 -0.74
CA VAL A 63 19.79 -8.40 -2.04
C VAL A 63 20.00 -7.08 -2.78
N ARG A 64 20.53 -7.20 -3.99
CA ARG A 64 20.74 -6.05 -4.87
C ARG A 64 19.37 -5.46 -5.25
N ALA A 65 19.08 -4.29 -4.69
CA ALA A 65 17.90 -3.49 -4.91
C ALA A 65 18.32 -2.24 -5.70
N GLU A 66 17.93 -2.16 -6.96
CA GLU A 66 18.20 -0.99 -7.79
C GLU A 66 16.99 -0.05 -7.69
N ALA A 67 17.19 1.11 -7.06
CA ALA A 67 16.19 2.16 -6.98
C ALA A 67 16.19 2.93 -8.31
N THR A 68 15.23 2.62 -9.18
CA THR A 68 14.90 3.42 -10.35
C THR A 68 13.75 4.34 -10.00
N PHE A 69 14.07 5.61 -9.73
CA PHE A 69 13.06 6.66 -9.61
C PHE A 69 12.49 6.95 -11.01
N ALA A 70 11.43 6.23 -11.39
CA ALA A 70 10.65 6.57 -12.57
C ALA A 70 9.65 7.66 -12.16
N TRP A 71 9.52 8.73 -12.94
CA TRP A 71 8.43 9.67 -12.70
C TRP A 71 7.10 8.95 -12.95
N PRO A 72 6.11 9.00 -12.04
CA PRO A 72 4.79 8.42 -12.28
C PRO A 72 4.17 8.97 -13.57
N GLU A 73 4.06 8.10 -14.59
CA GLU A 73 3.30 8.41 -15.79
C GLU A 73 1.81 8.53 -15.45
N THR A 74 1.13 9.50 -16.07
CA THR A 74 -0.30 9.76 -15.91
C THR A 74 -1.10 8.48 -16.16
N GLN A 75 -1.58 7.85 -15.11
CA GLN A 75 -2.28 6.56 -15.20
C GLN A 75 -3.79 6.79 -15.30
N GLU A 76 -4.39 6.30 -16.40
CA GLU A 76 -5.85 6.21 -16.59
C GLU A 76 -6.51 5.13 -15.69
N SER A 77 -5.71 4.37 -14.93
CA SER A 77 -6.14 3.32 -14.01
C SER A 77 -5.49 3.54 -12.63
N ALA A 78 -6.26 3.50 -11.54
CA ALA A 78 -5.79 3.71 -10.17
C ALA A 78 -4.91 2.59 -9.59
N GLU A 79 -4.11 1.92 -10.41
CA GLU A 79 -3.03 1.05 -9.94
C GLU A 79 -1.75 1.88 -9.87
N LEU A 80 -1.44 2.38 -8.68
CA LEU A 80 -0.15 3.02 -8.42
C LEU A 80 0.95 1.95 -8.54
N LYS A 81 1.47 1.76 -9.74
CA LYS A 81 2.53 0.78 -10.02
C LYS A 81 3.85 1.29 -9.46
N LEU A 82 4.04 1.00 -8.18
CA LEU A 82 5.27 1.24 -7.43
C LEU A 82 6.27 0.14 -7.75
N ASN A 83 6.89 0.26 -8.91
CA ASN A 83 8.03 -0.56 -9.31
C ASN A 83 9.31 0.28 -9.26
N PHE A 84 9.49 1.12 -8.23
CA PHE A 84 10.69 1.96 -8.13
C PHE A 84 11.92 1.13 -7.71
N VAL A 85 11.74 0.09 -6.90
CA VAL A 85 12.80 -0.81 -6.48
C VAL A 85 12.66 -2.14 -7.19
N LYS A 86 13.63 -2.44 -8.06
CA LYS A 86 13.73 -3.75 -8.72
C LYS A 86 14.70 -4.63 -7.96
N LEU A 87 14.23 -5.79 -7.52
CA LEU A 87 15.09 -6.82 -6.94
C LEU A 87 15.85 -7.55 -8.06
N GLY A 88 17.09 -7.95 -7.76
CA GLY A 88 17.87 -8.81 -8.66
C GLY A 88 17.15 -10.12 -9.00
N LYS A 89 17.41 -10.70 -10.17
CA LYS A 89 16.69 -11.90 -10.67
C LYS A 89 16.94 -13.18 -9.85
N ASN A 90 17.93 -13.21 -8.95
CA ASN A 90 18.34 -14.38 -8.17
C ASN A 90 18.11 -14.20 -6.66
N VAL A 91 16.89 -13.83 -6.26
CA VAL A 91 16.50 -13.79 -4.84
C VAL A 91 15.87 -15.12 -4.45
N GLY A 92 16.42 -15.79 -3.44
CA GLY A 92 15.80 -16.98 -2.88
C GLY A 92 14.40 -16.69 -2.32
N GLU A 93 13.47 -17.63 -2.47
CA GLU A 93 12.04 -17.46 -2.15
C GLU A 93 11.79 -16.93 -0.73
N VAL A 94 12.56 -17.40 0.25
CA VAL A 94 12.47 -16.96 1.65
C VAL A 94 12.85 -15.48 1.79
N LYS A 95 13.94 -15.04 1.15
CA LYS A 95 14.35 -13.63 1.20
C LYS A 95 13.32 -12.75 0.51
N LEU A 96 12.78 -13.20 -0.62
CA LEU A 96 11.74 -12.48 -1.34
C LEU A 96 10.48 -12.31 -0.48
N ALA A 97 10.05 -13.36 0.22
CA ALA A 97 8.90 -13.33 1.12
C ALA A 97 9.11 -12.37 2.29
N VAL A 98 10.30 -12.36 2.91
CA VAL A 98 10.63 -11.43 3.99
C VAL A 98 10.61 -9.98 3.50
N ILE A 99 11.23 -9.71 2.34
CA ILE A 99 11.26 -8.36 1.76
C ILE A 99 9.84 -7.89 1.41
N SER A 100 9.00 -8.76 0.82
CA SER A 100 7.63 -8.40 0.43
C SER A 100 6.68 -8.20 1.61
N LEU A 101 6.87 -8.93 2.72
CA LEU A 101 6.05 -8.81 3.92
C LEU A 101 6.46 -7.63 4.82
N SER A 102 7.71 -7.18 4.73
CA SER A 102 8.24 -6.17 5.66
C SER A 102 7.51 -4.82 5.60
N PRO A 103 7.19 -4.24 4.43
CA PRO A 103 6.44 -2.99 4.37
C PRO A 103 5.04 -3.09 4.99
N LEU A 104 4.40 -4.26 4.90
CA LEU A 104 3.09 -4.49 5.53
C LEU A 104 3.20 -4.45 7.05
N LEU A 105 4.20 -5.16 7.62
CA LEU A 105 4.43 -5.17 9.06
C LEU A 105 4.77 -3.76 9.58
N VAL A 106 5.66 -3.04 8.89
CA VAL A 106 6.01 -1.67 9.27
C VAL A 106 4.82 -0.73 9.12
N GLY A 107 4.03 -0.88 8.06
CA GLY A 107 2.81 -0.10 7.84
C GLY A 107 1.81 -0.27 8.98
N ILE A 108 1.56 -1.50 9.43
CA ILE A 108 0.69 -1.77 10.58
C ILE A 108 1.22 -1.07 11.83
N ILE A 109 2.50 -1.22 12.14
CA ILE A 109 3.13 -0.60 13.32
C ILE A 109 2.99 0.92 13.28
N VAL A 110 3.30 1.54 12.14
CA VAL A 110 3.20 2.99 11.96
C VAL A 110 1.77 3.47 12.11
N ILE A 111 0.79 2.78 11.51
CA ILE A 111 -0.63 3.13 11.65
C ILE A 111 -1.06 3.04 13.11
N THR A 112 -0.69 1.98 13.83
CA THR A 112 -1.02 1.83 15.26
C THR A 112 -0.38 2.94 16.10
N LEU A 113 0.87 3.31 15.82
CA LEU A 113 1.54 4.41 16.52
C LEU A 113 0.84 5.75 16.28
N ILE A 114 0.47 6.06 15.03
CA ILE A 114 -0.26 7.28 14.68
C ILE A 114 -1.64 7.28 15.36
N ALA A 115 -2.37 6.16 15.31
CA ALA A 115 -3.69 6.03 15.91
C ALA A 115 -3.67 6.29 17.43
N ASN A 116 -2.64 5.77 18.13
CA ASN A 116 -2.56 5.87 19.58
C ASN A 116 -1.90 7.17 20.07
N ASN A 117 -0.91 7.72 19.35
CA ASN A 117 -0.13 8.87 19.85
C ASN A 117 -0.52 10.21 19.24
N ILE A 118 -1.10 10.22 18.04
CA ILE A 118 -1.47 11.46 17.34
C ILE A 118 -2.98 11.64 17.37
N LEU A 119 -3.73 10.57 17.10
CA LEU A 119 -5.18 10.62 16.98
C LEU A 119 -5.92 10.30 18.29
N ASN A 120 -5.21 9.82 19.33
CA ASN A 120 -5.77 9.39 20.62
C ASN A 120 -7.06 8.56 20.46
N VAL A 121 -7.05 7.62 19.51
CA VAL A 121 -8.23 6.76 19.23
C VAL A 121 -8.75 6.04 20.49
N PRO A 122 -7.90 5.56 21.43
CA PRO A 122 -8.40 4.93 22.66
C PRO A 122 -9.29 5.88 23.49
N GLU A 123 -8.85 7.12 23.69
CA GLU A 123 -9.58 8.15 24.44
C GLU A 123 -10.89 8.56 23.75
N PHE A 124 -10.88 8.62 22.41
CA PHE A 124 -12.10 8.84 21.64
C PHE A 124 -13.10 7.69 21.78
N LEU A 125 -12.63 6.44 21.84
CA LEU A 125 -13.51 5.27 21.98
C LEU A 125 -14.12 5.17 23.38
N GLU A 126 -13.42 5.63 24.41
CA GLU A 126 -13.94 5.68 25.79
C GLU A 126 -15.20 6.55 25.90
N ILE A 127 -15.31 7.63 25.12
CA ILE A 127 -16.50 8.50 25.07
C ILE A 127 -17.75 7.74 24.58
N PHE A 128 -17.57 6.70 23.75
CA PHE A 128 -18.65 5.90 23.19
C PHE A 128 -18.88 4.58 23.93
N GLN A 129 -18.05 4.27 24.92
CA GLN A 129 -18.23 3.08 25.74
C GLN A 129 -19.27 3.40 26.84
N PRO A 130 -20.46 2.78 26.83
CA PRO A 130 -21.42 3.00 27.90
C PRO A 130 -20.81 2.50 29.22
N ASP A 131 -20.98 3.29 30.29
CA ASP A 131 -20.53 2.91 31.63
C ASP A 131 -20.97 1.48 31.94
N PRO A 132 -20.05 0.60 32.40
CA PRO A 132 -20.45 -0.73 32.82
C PRO A 132 -21.40 -0.58 34.01
N LEU A 133 -22.66 -1.01 33.82
CA LEU A 133 -23.70 -1.08 34.85
C LEU A 133 -23.30 -1.94 36.04
#